data_AF-A0A6M7W300-F1
#
_entry.id   AF-A0A6M7W300-F1
#
_cell.length_a   1.000
_cell.length_b   1.000
_cell.length_c   1.000
_cell.angle_alpha   90.00
_cell.angle_beta   90.00
_cell.angle_gamma   90.00
#
_symmetry.space_group_name_H-M   'P 1'
#
loop_
_entity.id
_entity.type
_entity.pdbx_description
1 polymer ?
#
loop_
_entity_poly.entity_id
_entity_poly.type
_entity_poly.pdbx_seq_one_letter_code
_entity_poly.pdbx_strand_id
1 'polypeptide(L)'
;MITEDDVTEDDARNAQNILRARKLRNELERRAALADISGIHGTVRFRDLVRHADDPARRRTALWCLIGEQILVPVNSRERIIDATILRVNRASSREGELT
;
A
#
# COMPACT_ATOMS: atom_id res chain seq x y z
N MET A 1 -11.86 25.45 8.44
CA MET A 1 -10.98 25.15 9.58
C MET A 1 -11.03 23.64 9.76
N ILE A 2 -9.97 22.93 9.36
CA ILE A 2 -9.85 21.48 9.61
C ILE A 2 -9.16 21.38 10.97
N THR A 3 -9.86 20.86 11.96
CA THR A 3 -9.28 20.60 13.29
C THR A 3 -8.43 19.34 13.21
N GLU A 4 -7.23 19.39 13.79
CA GLU A 4 -6.24 18.31 13.89
C GLU A 4 -6.70 17.14 14.81
N ASP A 5 -8.01 16.96 15.02
CA ASP A 5 -8.58 16.23 16.16
C ASP A 5 -8.97 14.77 15.88
N ASP A 6 -8.61 14.22 14.72
CA ASP A 6 -8.96 12.83 14.35
C ASP A 6 -7.78 12.03 13.76
N VAL A 7 -6.54 12.50 13.93
CA VAL A 7 -5.34 11.74 13.53
C VAL A 7 -4.89 10.89 14.70
N THR A 8 -5.08 9.58 14.59
CA THR A 8 -4.61 8.64 15.60
C THR A 8 -3.08 8.47 15.52
N GLU A 9 -2.46 7.97 16.59
CA GLU A 9 -1.04 7.58 16.54
C GLU A 9 -0.78 6.56 15.42
N ASP A 10 -1.75 5.68 15.17
CA ASP A 10 -1.72 4.70 14.09
C ASP A 10 -1.70 5.34 12.70
N ASP A 11 -2.49 6.38 12.47
CA ASP A 11 -2.47 7.16 11.23
C ASP A 11 -1.11 7.83 11.02
N ALA A 12 -0.53 8.41 12.08
CA ALA A 12 0.80 9.01 12.03
C ALA A 12 1.88 7.97 11.70
N ARG A 13 1.76 6.73 12.22
CA ARG A 13 2.67 5.62 11.92
C ARG A 13 2.54 5.16 10.47
N ASN A 14 1.31 5.03 9.97
CA ASN A 14 1.04 4.69 8.57
C ASN A 14 1.62 5.76 7.63
N ALA A 15 1.40 7.04 7.94
CA ALA A 15 1.94 8.16 7.18
C ALA A 15 3.48 8.17 7.14
N GLN A 16 4.14 7.91 8.27
CA GLN A 16 5.60 7.80 8.33
C GLN A 16 6.14 6.67 7.44
N ASN A 17 5.46 5.51 7.41
CA ASN A 17 5.84 4.41 6.53
C ASN A 17 5.68 4.78 5.05
N ILE A 18 4.58 5.45 4.67
CA ILE A 18 4.36 5.94 3.31
C ILE A 18 5.48 6.92 2.90
N LEU A 19 5.81 7.89 3.76
CA LEU A 19 6.87 8.86 3.50
C LEU A 19 8.24 8.20 3.34
N ARG A 20 8.55 7.21 4.20
CA ARG A 20 9.78 6.43 4.09
C ARG A 20 9.82 5.62 2.80
N ALA A 21 8.71 4.98 2.42
CA ALA A 21 8.63 4.19 1.21
C ALA A 21 8.84 5.03 -0.05
N ARG A 22 8.25 6.24 -0.09
CA ARG A 22 8.48 7.19 -1.19
C ARG A 22 9.96 7.56 -1.36
N LYS A 23 10.71 7.71 -0.27
CA LYS A 23 12.17 7.99 -0.30
C LYS A 23 12.99 6.79 -0.76
N LEU A 24 12.51 5.57 -0.50
CA LEU A 24 13.20 4.31 -0.82
C LEU A 24 12.61 3.61 -2.05
N ARG A 25 11.79 4.33 -2.83
CA ARG A 25 11.01 3.75 -3.94
C ARG A 25 11.94 3.06 -4.93
N ASN A 26 11.65 1.79 -5.19
CA ASN A 26 12.25 1.03 -6.28
C ASN A 26 11.18 0.82 -7.35
N GLU A 27 11.35 1.44 -8.52
CA GLU A 27 10.31 1.42 -9.56
C GLU A 27 10.09 0.03 -10.15
N LEU A 28 11.14 -0.79 -10.25
CA LEU A 28 11.02 -2.16 -10.75
C LEU A 28 10.14 -2.99 -9.82
N GLU A 29 10.42 -2.97 -8.52
CA GLU A 29 9.64 -3.71 -7.53
C GLU A 29 8.21 -3.16 -7.39
N ARG A 30 8.03 -1.83 -7.51
CA ARG A 30 6.69 -1.22 -7.53
C ARG A 30 5.84 -1.76 -8.68
N ARG A 31 6.39 -1.78 -9.91
CA ARG A 31 5.68 -2.30 -11.09
C ARG A 31 5.39 -3.79 -10.96
N ALA A 32 6.33 -4.58 -10.44
CA ALA A 32 6.11 -6.00 -10.17
C ALA A 32 4.98 -6.20 -9.15
N ALA A 33 5.00 -5.49 -8.02
CA ALA A 33 3.94 -5.55 -7.03
C ALA A 33 2.58 -5.10 -7.59
N LEU A 34 2.55 -4.09 -8.46
CA LEU A 34 1.33 -3.64 -9.14
C LEU A 34 0.76 -4.73 -10.07
N ALA A 35 1.64 -5.39 -10.85
CA ALA A 35 1.24 -6.49 -11.71
C ALA A 35 0.66 -7.66 -10.89
N ASP A 36 1.30 -8.02 -9.77
CA ASP A 36 0.85 -9.10 -8.89
C ASP A 36 -0.54 -8.85 -8.30
N ILE A 37 -0.87 -7.60 -7.96
CA ILE A 37 -2.19 -7.28 -7.38
C ILE A 37 -3.28 -7.07 -8.43
N SER A 38 -2.93 -6.88 -9.70
CA SER A 38 -3.89 -6.55 -10.77
C SER A 38 -4.98 -7.63 -10.94
N GLY A 39 -4.61 -8.90 -10.73
CA GLY A 39 -5.51 -10.06 -10.80
C GLY A 39 -6.32 -10.32 -9.53
N ILE A 40 -6.13 -9.54 -8.45
CA ILE A 40 -6.85 -9.76 -7.19
C ILE A 40 -8.25 -9.14 -7.30
N HIS A 41 -9.29 -9.97 -7.23
CA HIS A 41 -10.70 -9.55 -7.29
C HIS A 41 -11.37 -9.33 -5.93
N GLY A 42 -10.70 -9.71 -4.84
CA GLY A 42 -11.23 -9.62 -3.48
C GLY A 42 -10.29 -8.88 -2.55
N THR A 43 -10.20 -9.38 -1.33
CA THR A 43 -9.26 -8.86 -0.33
C THR A 43 -8.04 -9.75 -0.20
N VAL A 44 -6.95 -9.19 0.29
CA VAL A 44 -5.68 -9.89 0.50
C VAL A 44 -4.99 -9.38 1.76
N ARG A 45 -4.27 -10.23 2.49
CA ARG A 45 -3.51 -9.76 3.65
C ARG A 45 -2.19 -9.14 3.21
N PHE A 46 -1.76 -8.11 3.93
CA PHE A 46 -0.47 -7.45 3.67
C PHE A 46 0.69 -8.46 3.65
N ARG A 47 0.76 -9.40 4.60
CA ARG A 47 1.82 -10.42 4.65
C ARG A 47 1.84 -11.34 3.43
N ASP A 48 0.70 -11.61 2.82
CA ASP A 48 0.61 -12.55 1.70
C ASP A 48 1.26 -11.90 0.47
N LEU A 49 0.99 -10.61 0.24
CA LEU A 49 1.65 -9.82 -0.81
C LEU A 49 3.17 -9.69 -0.63
N VAL A 50 3.66 -9.73 0.61
CA VAL A 50 5.09 -9.68 0.93
C VAL A 50 5.78 -11.01 0.66
N ARG A 51 5.11 -12.13 0.96
CA ARG A 51 5.70 -13.49 0.88
C ARG A 51 5.92 -13.99 -0.53
N HIS A 52 5.24 -13.41 -1.52
CA HIS A 52 5.39 -13.78 -2.93
C HIS A 52 6.57 -13.14 -3.64
N ALA A 53 7.42 -12.39 -2.92
CA ALA A 53 8.57 -11.69 -3.50
C ALA A 53 9.90 -12.32 -3.10
N ASP A 54 10.87 -12.27 -4.01
CA ASP A 54 12.25 -12.69 -3.76
C ASP A 54 12.95 -11.82 -2.70
N ASP A 55 12.61 -10.52 -2.66
CA ASP A 55 13.07 -9.58 -1.64
C ASP A 55 11.88 -9.01 -0.86
N PRO A 56 11.54 -9.60 0.30
CA PRO A 56 10.43 -9.14 1.15
C PRO A 56 10.57 -7.69 1.62
N ALA A 57 11.80 -7.18 1.77
CA ALA A 57 12.02 -5.82 2.26
C ALA A 57 11.69 -4.80 1.16
N ARG A 58 12.16 -5.03 -0.07
CA ARG A 58 11.79 -4.20 -1.23
C ARG A 58 10.30 -4.30 -1.52
N ARG A 59 9.72 -5.50 -1.43
CA ARG A 59 8.28 -5.70 -1.63
C ARG A 59 7.46 -4.89 -0.64
N ARG A 60 7.81 -4.89 0.65
CA ARG A 60 7.13 -4.03 1.65
C ARG A 60 7.18 -2.56 1.27
N THR A 61 8.35 -2.06 0.85
CA THR A 61 8.48 -0.67 0.36
C THR A 61 7.55 -0.42 -0.82
N ALA A 62 7.53 -1.30 -1.81
CA ALA A 62 6.64 -1.19 -2.97
C ALA A 62 5.16 -1.16 -2.58
N LEU A 63 4.72 -2.04 -1.69
CA LEU A 63 3.34 -2.07 -1.19
C LEU A 63 2.95 -0.78 -0.46
N TRP A 64 3.86 -0.22 0.35
CA TRP A 64 3.65 1.07 0.99
C TRP A 64 3.56 2.24 -0.01
N CYS A 65 4.29 2.19 -1.13
CA CYS A 65 4.10 3.13 -2.23
C CYS A 65 2.70 3.00 -2.84
N LEU A 66 2.24 1.78 -3.14
CA LEU A 66 0.90 1.53 -3.70
C LEU A 66 -0.22 1.97 -2.73
N ILE A 67 -0.02 1.83 -1.42
CA ILE A 67 -0.93 2.36 -0.40
C ILE A 67 -0.94 3.89 -0.42
N GLY A 68 0.24 4.52 -0.48
CA GLY A 68 0.37 5.97 -0.58
C GLY A 68 -0.14 6.56 -1.89
N GLU A 69 -0.28 5.75 -2.94
CA GLU A 69 -0.89 6.06 -4.23
C GLU A 69 -2.40 5.74 -4.26
N GLN A 70 -2.94 5.25 -3.14
CA GLN A 70 -4.32 4.78 -3.00
C GLN A 70 -4.73 3.65 -3.96
N ILE A 71 -3.77 2.94 -4.56
CA ILE A 71 -4.02 1.76 -5.40
C ILE A 71 -4.35 0.55 -4.53
N LEU A 72 -3.65 0.40 -3.40
CA LEU A 72 -4.03 -0.53 -2.33
C LEU A 72 -4.61 0.27 -1.18
N VAL A 73 -5.73 -0.18 -0.64
CA VAL A 73 -6.36 0.48 0.51
C VAL A 73 -6.69 -0.55 1.58
N PRO A 74 -6.40 -0.25 2.86
CA PRO A 74 -6.85 -1.10 3.95
C PRO A 74 -8.38 -1.11 4.00
N VAL A 75 -8.95 -2.29 4.28
CA VAL A 75 -10.40 -2.43 4.47
C VAL A 75 -10.86 -1.65 5.71
N ASN A 76 -10.04 -1.63 6.77
CA ASN A 76 -10.23 -0.80 7.95
C ASN A 76 -9.20 0.34 7.93
N SER A 77 -9.64 1.58 7.66
CA SER A 77 -8.75 2.70 7.39
C SER A 77 -8.19 3.42 8.63
N ARG A 78 -8.69 3.13 9.83
CA ARG A 78 -8.31 3.81 11.08
C ARG A 78 -7.34 3.01 11.96
N GLU A 79 -6.85 1.87 11.46
CA GLU A 79 -5.95 1.01 12.20
C GLU A 79 -4.55 1.05 11.61
N ARG A 80 -3.55 0.81 12.46
CA ARG A 80 -2.18 0.58 12.00
C ARG A 80 -2.14 -0.57 10.99
N ILE A 81 -1.50 -0.33 9.85
CA ILE A 81 -1.25 -1.38 8.89
C ILE A 81 -0.12 -2.28 9.43
N ILE A 82 -0.49 -3.54 9.64
CA ILE A 82 0.37 -4.63 10.10
C ILE A 82 0.25 -5.81 9.13
N ASP A 83 1.07 -6.84 9.34
CA ASP A 83 1.10 -8.04 8.49
C ASP A 83 -0.28 -8.73 8.35
N ALA A 84 -1.15 -8.61 9.36
CA ALA A 84 -2.50 -9.18 9.35
C ALA A 84 -3.55 -8.28 8.67
N THR A 85 -3.24 -7.02 8.36
CA THR A 85 -4.17 -6.06 7.79
C THR A 85 -4.67 -6.55 6.43
N ILE A 86 -5.99 -6.49 6.26
CA ILE A 86 -6.69 -6.85 5.04
C ILE A 86 -6.74 -5.61 4.13
N LEU A 87 -6.29 -5.79 2.89
CA LEU A 87 -6.27 -4.77 1.85
C LEU A 87 -7.23 -5.16 0.73
N ARG A 88 -7.64 -4.16 -0.05
CA ARG A 88 -8.33 -4.32 -1.33
C ARG A 88 -7.68 -3.43 -2.38
N VAL A 89 -7.80 -3.82 -3.65
CA VAL A 89 -7.37 -3.00 -4.78
C VAL A 89 -8.43 -1.93 -5.06
N ASN A 90 -7.99 -0.68 -5.16
CA ASN A 90 -8.83 0.44 -5.56
C ASN A 90 -8.77 0.63 -7.08
N ARG A 91 -9.81 0.15 -7.78
CA ARG A 91 -9.84 0.14 -9.24
C ARG A 91 -10.14 1.49 -9.91
N ALA A 92 -10.55 2.49 -9.14
CA ALA A 92 -10.64 3.86 -9.65
C ALA A 92 -9.24 4.44 -9.89
N SER A 93 -8.30 4.15 -8.98
CA SER A 93 -6.92 4.64 -9.03
C SER A 93 -5.97 3.75 -9.82
N SER A 94 -6.33 2.48 -10.09
CA SER A 94 -5.47 1.56 -10.85
C SER A 94 -5.52 1.74 -12.37
N ARG A 95 -6.48 2.52 -12.90
CA ARG A 95 -6.68 2.73 -14.35
C ARG A 95 -5.88 3.89 -14.94
N GLU A 96 -5.39 4.81 -14.11
CA GLU A 96 -4.61 5.97 -14.59
C GLU A 96 -3.13 5.62 -14.90
N GLY A 97 -2.69 4.40 -14.58
CA GLY A 97 -1.31 3.94 -14.82
C GLY A 97 -1.06 3.24 -16.16
N GLU A 98 -2.09 3.05 -17.00
CA GLU A 98 -1.99 2.36 -18.30
C GLU A 98 -1.87 3.31 -19.50
N LEU A 99 -1.81 4.63 -19.28
CA LEU A 99 -1.72 5.65 -20.33
C LEU A 99 -0.49 6.57 -20.14
N THR A 100 0.73 6.03 -20.10
CA THR A 100 1.94 6.80 -20.46
C THR A 100 3.08 5.89 -20.87
#